data_AF-Q2XSA8-F1
#
_entry.id   AF-Q2XSA8-F1
#
_cell.length_a   1.000
_cell.length_b   1.000
_cell.length_c   1.000
_cell.angle_alpha   90.00
_cell.angle_beta   90.00
_cell.angle_gamma   90.00
#
_symmetry.space_group_name_H-M   'P 1'
#
loop_
_entity.id
_entity.type
_entity.pdbx_description
1 polymer ?
#
loop_
_entity_poly.entity_id
_entity_poly.type
_entity_poly.pdbx_seq_one_letter_code
_entity_poly.pdbx_strand_id
1 'polypeptide(L)'
;TTQTHYLAKYYGGQYYDPAGFTDMRKWRYINPLFPPTMQAFGENFCSGDPVFASLNLQLVAEACFTNPLIVAMTEWSAANGDEITPTIFLSIQSDEMRHLANGYQTIVSVAHDADNMKYLQTDLENAFWLQHRFATPIVGAGFEYGAVNKLEPWAKVWDRWVYEDWGGIWLGRLEKFGVKSPANLADAKRQAYWGHHYTYAVAYAVWPLLGFRMDPPNARDMD
;
A
#
# COMPACT_ATOMS: atom_id res chain seq x y z
N THR A 1 10.43 6.10 -8.88
CA THR A 1 10.43 7.06 -10.00
C THR A 1 10.78 8.46 -9.49
N THR A 2 11.28 9.37 -10.34
CA THR A 2 11.51 10.79 -9.96
C THR A 2 10.22 11.60 -9.84
N GLN A 3 9.11 11.05 -10.34
CA GLN A 3 7.77 11.66 -10.34
C GLN A 3 7.22 11.93 -8.94
N THR A 4 7.31 10.96 -8.01
CA THR A 4 6.86 11.17 -6.62
C THR A 4 7.71 12.21 -5.89
N HIS A 5 9.01 12.29 -6.20
CA HIS A 5 9.87 13.36 -5.71
C HIS A 5 9.48 14.73 -6.30
N TYR A 6 9.07 14.77 -7.57
CA TYR A 6 8.57 15.99 -8.20
C TYR A 6 7.27 16.48 -7.55
N LEU A 7 6.35 15.58 -7.19
CA LEU A 7 5.14 15.93 -6.43
C LEU A 7 5.49 16.64 -5.12
N ALA A 8 6.41 16.08 -4.32
CA ALA A 8 6.88 16.71 -3.10
C ALA A 8 7.55 18.06 -3.36
N LYS A 9 8.36 18.17 -4.43
CA LYS A 9 8.97 19.44 -4.84
C LYS A 9 7.92 20.48 -5.21
N TYR A 10 6.84 20.09 -5.90
CA TYR A 10 5.76 20.99 -6.28
C TYR A 10 5.10 21.59 -5.04
N TYR A 11 4.63 20.75 -4.10
CA TYR A 11 4.03 21.27 -2.86
C TYR A 11 5.01 22.07 -2.01
N GLY A 12 6.28 21.64 -1.93
CA GLY A 12 7.32 22.39 -1.24
C GLY A 12 7.56 23.80 -1.80
N GLY A 13 7.14 24.08 -3.04
CA GLY A 13 7.22 25.40 -3.66
C GLY A 13 5.89 26.16 -3.80
N GLN A 14 4.74 25.48 -3.70
CA GLN A 14 3.42 26.05 -4.05
C GLN A 14 2.37 25.94 -2.93
N TYR A 15 2.53 25.02 -1.99
CA TYR A 15 1.62 24.86 -0.86
C TYR A 15 1.96 25.85 0.27
N TYR A 16 0.97 26.27 1.04
CA TYR A 16 1.16 27.27 2.09
C TYR A 16 2.05 26.76 3.25
N ASP A 17 2.13 25.44 3.44
CA ASP A 17 2.96 24.79 4.46
C ASP A 17 3.99 23.85 3.82
N PRO A 18 5.16 24.37 3.41
CA PRO A 18 6.18 23.58 2.70
C PRO A 18 6.99 22.65 3.61
N ALA A 19 6.81 22.73 4.94
CA ALA A 19 7.48 21.84 5.89
C ALA A 19 6.97 20.40 5.71
N GLY A 20 7.84 19.40 5.91
CA GLY A 20 7.54 18.01 5.58
C GLY A 20 7.75 17.72 4.09
N PHE A 21 7.23 18.51 3.16
CA PHE A 21 7.47 18.28 1.72
C PHE A 21 8.93 18.50 1.30
N THR A 22 9.58 19.49 1.89
CA THR A 22 10.97 19.87 1.56
C THR A 22 12.02 19.06 2.31
N ASP A 23 11.66 18.40 3.41
CA ASP A 23 12.63 17.81 4.34
C ASP A 23 12.23 16.45 4.96
N MET A 24 11.18 15.78 4.46
CA MET A 24 10.74 14.45 4.96
C MET A 24 11.88 13.44 5.13
N ARG A 25 12.90 13.50 4.26
CA ARG A 25 14.07 12.60 4.35
C ARG A 25 14.88 12.76 5.64
N LYS A 26 14.80 13.91 6.33
CA LYS A 26 15.43 14.13 7.63
C LYS A 26 14.63 13.48 8.77
N TRP A 27 13.31 13.45 8.64
CA TRP A 27 12.40 12.86 9.63
C TRP A 27 12.54 11.34 9.78
N ARG A 28 13.15 10.67 8.79
CA ARG A 28 13.35 9.21 8.80
C ARG A 28 14.02 8.64 10.06
N TYR A 29 14.81 9.43 10.77
CA TYR A 29 15.53 8.99 11.97
C TYR A 29 14.69 9.00 13.25
N ILE A 30 13.59 9.75 13.25
CA ILE A 30 12.72 9.94 14.43
C ILE A 30 11.27 9.51 14.17
N ASN A 31 10.85 9.45 12.91
CA ASN A 31 9.49 9.08 12.54
C ASN A 31 9.25 7.57 12.74
N PRO A 32 8.36 7.16 13.66
CA PRO A 32 8.08 5.76 13.94
C PRO A 32 7.41 4.99 12.79
N LEU A 33 6.88 5.69 11.78
CA LEU A 33 6.34 5.08 10.56
C LEU A 33 7.43 4.74 9.54
N PHE A 34 8.64 5.30 9.67
CA PHE A 34 9.70 5.08 8.70
C PHE A 34 10.23 3.62 8.72
N PRO A 35 10.58 3.00 9.87
CA PRO A 35 11.02 1.61 9.89
C PRO A 35 10.04 0.61 9.25
N PRO A 36 8.73 0.60 9.58
CA PRO A 36 7.81 -0.33 8.94
C PRO A 36 7.60 -0.03 7.44
N THR A 37 7.69 1.24 7.03
CA THR A 37 7.68 1.60 5.60
C THR A 37 8.90 1.02 4.87
N MET A 38 10.08 1.13 5.47
CA MET A 38 11.32 0.58 4.90
C MET A 38 11.32 -0.94 4.86
N GLN A 39 10.69 -1.60 5.83
CA GLN A 39 10.49 -3.04 5.78
C GLN A 39 9.60 -3.40 4.58
N ALA A 40 8.40 -2.82 4.48
CA ALA A 40 7.41 -3.17 3.47
C ALA A 40 7.82 -2.80 2.04
N PHE A 41 8.33 -1.58 1.83
CA PHE A 41 8.63 -1.00 0.52
C PHE A 41 10.12 -0.77 0.23
N GLY A 42 10.99 -1.40 1.02
CA GLY A 42 12.43 -1.39 0.83
C GLY A 42 13.00 -2.79 0.95
N GLU A 43 13.23 -3.23 2.18
CA GLU A 43 13.92 -4.49 2.51
C GLU A 43 13.21 -5.70 1.88
N ASN A 44 11.89 -5.81 2.02
CA ASN A 44 11.12 -6.92 1.46
C ASN A 44 11.17 -6.99 -0.09
N PHE A 45 11.53 -5.90 -0.76
CA PHE A 45 11.62 -5.84 -2.23
C PHE A 45 13.00 -6.20 -2.77
N CYS A 46 14.03 -6.26 -1.91
CA CYS A 46 15.41 -6.43 -2.37
C CYS A 46 16.28 -7.33 -1.50
N SER A 47 15.75 -7.86 -0.40
CA SER A 47 16.50 -8.70 0.55
C SER A 47 15.91 -10.10 0.64
N GLY A 48 16.73 -11.13 0.44
CA GLY A 48 16.34 -12.53 0.54
C GLY A 48 16.26 -13.24 -0.81
N ASP A 49 15.44 -14.30 -0.88
CA ASP A 49 15.20 -15.06 -2.10
C ASP A 49 14.58 -14.15 -3.20
N PRO A 50 15.09 -14.17 -4.44
CA PRO A 50 14.55 -13.33 -5.52
C PRO A 50 13.09 -13.63 -5.87
N VAL A 51 12.63 -14.88 -5.71
CA VAL A 51 11.21 -15.24 -5.85
C VAL A 51 10.42 -14.59 -4.73
N PHE A 52 10.86 -14.70 -3.48
CA PHE A 52 10.20 -14.05 -2.34
C PHE A 52 10.13 -12.52 -2.49
N ALA A 53 11.19 -11.89 -2.99
CA ALA A 53 11.20 -10.46 -3.29
C ALA A 53 10.20 -10.10 -4.40
N SER A 54 10.11 -10.90 -5.46
CA SER A 54 9.12 -10.73 -6.54
C SER A 54 7.68 -10.95 -6.05
N LEU A 55 7.44 -11.92 -5.14
CA LEU A 55 6.15 -12.11 -4.51
C LEU A 55 5.75 -10.88 -3.69
N ASN A 56 6.66 -10.35 -2.87
CA ASN A 56 6.42 -9.14 -2.08
C ASN A 56 6.11 -7.94 -2.96
N LEU A 57 6.94 -7.69 -3.98
CA LEU A 57 6.80 -6.52 -4.85
C LEU A 57 5.63 -6.69 -5.82
N GLN A 58 5.74 -7.62 -6.76
CA GLN A 58 4.87 -7.65 -7.93
C GLN A 58 3.55 -8.35 -7.65
N LEU A 59 3.63 -9.47 -6.94
CA LEU A 59 2.46 -10.34 -6.77
C LEU A 59 1.56 -9.92 -5.62
N VAL A 60 2.11 -9.24 -4.62
CA VAL A 60 1.37 -8.73 -3.46
C VAL A 60 1.33 -7.21 -3.48
N ALA A 61 2.45 -6.50 -3.28
CA ALA A 61 2.40 -5.05 -3.12
C ALA A 61 1.76 -4.38 -4.34
N GLU A 62 2.18 -4.71 -5.55
CA GLU A 62 1.67 -4.08 -6.77
C GLU A 62 0.26 -4.55 -7.14
N ALA A 63 0.06 -5.86 -7.24
CA ALA A 63 -1.23 -6.41 -7.65
C ALA A 63 -2.35 -6.21 -6.62
N CYS A 64 -2.04 -6.23 -5.31
CA CYS A 64 -3.03 -6.12 -4.24
C CYS A 64 -3.21 -4.68 -3.75
N PHE A 65 -2.12 -3.90 -3.65
CA PHE A 65 -2.15 -2.59 -3.00
C PHE A 65 -1.83 -1.43 -3.95
N THR A 66 -0.65 -1.34 -4.57
CA THR A 66 -0.21 -0.09 -5.24
C THR A 66 -1.01 0.24 -6.48
N ASN A 67 -1.36 -0.74 -7.32
CA ASN A 67 -2.15 -0.46 -8.52
C ASN A 67 -3.53 0.15 -8.19
N PRO A 68 -4.38 -0.45 -7.33
CA PRO A 68 -5.63 0.20 -6.93
C PRO A 68 -5.42 1.44 -6.05
N LEU A 69 -4.37 1.46 -5.21
CA LEU A 69 -4.02 2.62 -4.37
C LEU A 69 -3.70 3.86 -5.20
N ILE A 70 -2.94 3.72 -6.30
CA ILE A 70 -2.56 4.86 -7.16
C ILE A 70 -3.82 5.52 -7.72
N VAL A 71 -4.78 4.73 -8.22
CA VAL A 71 -6.06 5.25 -8.73
C VAL A 71 -6.85 5.93 -7.61
N ALA A 72 -7.03 5.26 -6.47
CA ALA A 72 -7.78 5.82 -5.36
C ALA A 72 -7.14 7.11 -4.82
N MET A 73 -5.80 7.18 -4.72
CA MET A 73 -5.14 8.42 -4.32
C MET A 73 -5.50 9.57 -5.27
N THR A 74 -5.71 9.34 -6.56
CA THR A 74 -6.18 10.39 -7.48
C THR A 74 -7.62 10.83 -7.21
N GLU A 75 -8.52 9.87 -6.93
CA GLU A 75 -9.93 10.14 -6.63
C GLU A 75 -10.07 10.95 -5.33
N TRP A 76 -9.38 10.51 -4.27
CA TRP A 76 -9.38 11.18 -2.97
C TRP A 76 -8.72 12.56 -3.05
N SER A 77 -7.65 12.71 -3.83
CA SER A 77 -6.99 14.00 -4.04
C SER A 77 -7.91 14.99 -4.76
N ALA A 78 -8.52 14.58 -5.88
CA ALA A 78 -9.44 15.43 -6.65
C ALA A 78 -10.67 15.83 -5.80
N ALA A 79 -11.23 14.90 -5.02
CA ALA A 79 -12.33 15.20 -4.09
C ALA A 79 -11.96 16.24 -3.02
N ASN A 80 -10.66 16.40 -2.72
CA ASN A 80 -10.13 17.37 -1.76
C ASN A 80 -9.46 18.59 -2.44
N GLY A 81 -9.71 18.80 -3.75
CA GLY A 81 -9.25 19.98 -4.49
C GLY A 81 -7.79 19.93 -4.95
N ASP A 82 -7.17 18.74 -4.94
CA ASP A 82 -5.82 18.51 -5.45
C ASP A 82 -5.83 17.87 -6.84
N GLU A 83 -5.41 18.65 -7.84
CA GLU A 83 -5.27 18.24 -9.24
C GLU A 83 -3.84 17.80 -9.61
N ILE A 84 -2.88 18.00 -8.70
CA ILE A 84 -1.47 17.72 -8.97
C ILE A 84 -1.17 16.23 -8.80
N THR A 85 -1.69 15.63 -7.72
CA THR A 85 -1.56 14.17 -7.51
C THR A 85 -2.17 13.38 -8.67
N PRO A 86 -3.42 13.63 -9.13
CA PRO A 86 -3.97 12.99 -10.32
C PRO A 86 -3.09 13.10 -11.57
N THR A 87 -2.57 14.30 -11.85
CA THR A 87 -1.71 14.55 -13.02
C THR A 87 -0.47 13.63 -13.03
N ILE A 88 0.13 13.40 -11.87
CA ILE A 88 1.35 12.58 -11.77
C ILE A 88 1.02 11.09 -11.64
N PHE A 89 0.04 10.74 -10.81
CA PHE A 89 -0.24 9.36 -10.44
C PHE A 89 -0.96 8.60 -11.54
N LEU A 90 -1.80 9.24 -12.36
CA LEU A 90 -2.36 8.61 -13.56
C LEU A 90 -1.28 8.27 -14.58
N SER A 91 -0.20 9.05 -14.64
CA SER A 91 0.95 8.70 -15.48
C SER A 91 1.71 7.49 -14.92
N ILE A 92 1.95 7.42 -13.61
CA ILE A 92 2.58 6.25 -12.97
C ILE A 92 1.73 4.99 -13.19
N GLN A 93 0.41 5.11 -13.04
CA GLN A 93 -0.52 3.99 -13.17
C GLN A 93 -0.40 3.28 -14.53
N SER A 94 -0.13 4.04 -15.60
CA SER A 94 0.02 3.47 -16.95
C SER A 94 1.15 2.42 -17.08
N ASP A 95 2.10 2.43 -16.15
CA ASP A 95 3.23 1.50 -16.12
C ASP A 95 2.95 0.23 -15.28
N GLU A 96 2.05 0.30 -14.30
CA GLU A 96 1.81 -0.76 -13.30
C GLU A 96 1.36 -2.08 -13.93
N MET A 97 0.59 -2.04 -15.03
CA MET A 97 0.17 -3.26 -15.74
C MET A 97 1.35 -4.10 -16.26
N ARG A 98 2.47 -3.47 -16.60
CA ARG A 98 3.68 -4.19 -17.02
C ARG A 98 4.36 -4.86 -15.82
N HIS A 99 4.28 -4.27 -14.64
CA HIS A 99 4.87 -4.85 -13.44
C HIS A 99 4.05 -6.04 -12.92
N LEU A 100 2.71 -5.95 -12.97
CA LEU A 100 1.81 -7.08 -12.70
C LEU A 100 2.10 -8.26 -13.63
N ALA A 101 2.41 -7.99 -14.91
CA ALA A 101 2.82 -9.04 -15.85
C ALA A 101 4.15 -9.71 -15.46
N ASN A 102 5.11 -8.96 -14.92
CA ASN A 102 6.36 -9.54 -14.41
C ASN A 102 6.10 -10.48 -13.23
N GLY A 103 5.26 -10.09 -12.26
CA GLY A 103 4.89 -10.96 -11.15
C GLY A 103 4.22 -12.26 -11.62
N TYR A 104 3.31 -12.15 -12.59
CA TYR A 104 2.69 -13.33 -13.20
C TYR A 104 3.77 -14.24 -13.86
N GLN A 105 4.72 -13.66 -14.59
CA GLN A 105 5.79 -14.43 -15.23
C GLN A 105 6.79 -15.04 -14.24
N THR A 106 6.98 -14.46 -13.05
CA THR A 106 7.73 -15.11 -11.97
C THR A 106 7.07 -16.44 -11.59
N ILE A 107 5.74 -16.48 -11.45
CA ILE A 107 5.05 -17.74 -11.15
C ILE A 107 5.20 -18.73 -12.31
N VAL A 108 5.01 -18.28 -13.55
CA VAL A 108 5.16 -19.16 -14.73
C VAL A 108 6.56 -19.78 -14.80
N SER A 109 7.60 -19.01 -14.50
CA SER A 109 8.99 -19.47 -14.63
C SER A 109 9.38 -20.50 -13.57
N VAL A 110 8.80 -20.43 -12.37
CA VAL A 110 9.15 -21.33 -11.25
C VAL A 110 8.19 -22.50 -11.08
N ALA A 111 6.95 -22.41 -11.59
CA ALA A 111 5.90 -23.39 -11.33
C ALA A 111 6.15 -24.79 -11.92
N HIS A 112 7.05 -24.92 -12.88
CA HIS A 112 7.41 -26.21 -13.49
C HIS A 112 8.35 -27.05 -12.64
N ASP A 113 8.99 -26.45 -11.62
CA ASP A 113 9.91 -27.13 -10.72
C ASP A 113 9.20 -27.55 -9.42
N ALA A 114 9.12 -28.87 -9.20
CA ALA A 114 8.48 -29.43 -8.02
C ALA A 114 9.17 -29.04 -6.70
N ASP A 115 10.47 -28.71 -6.72
CA ASP A 115 11.18 -28.26 -5.53
C ASP A 115 10.80 -26.83 -5.17
N ASN A 116 10.62 -25.93 -6.15
CA ASN A 116 10.12 -24.58 -5.92
C ASN A 116 8.70 -24.58 -5.35
N MET A 117 7.84 -25.46 -5.87
CA MET A 117 6.45 -25.57 -5.44
C MET A 117 6.27 -26.00 -3.97
N LYS A 118 7.31 -26.55 -3.32
CA LYS A 118 7.29 -26.86 -1.88
C LYS A 118 7.24 -25.61 -1.01
N TYR A 119 7.80 -24.50 -1.49
CA TYR A 119 8.00 -23.27 -0.70
C TYR A 119 7.14 -22.11 -1.18
N LEU A 120 6.77 -22.10 -2.47
CA LEU A 120 6.07 -21.00 -3.12
C LEU A 120 4.80 -20.54 -2.36
N GLN A 121 4.00 -21.49 -1.86
CA GLN A 121 2.78 -21.15 -1.13
C GLN A 121 3.09 -20.47 0.21
N THR A 122 4.07 -20.99 0.97
CA THR A 122 4.52 -20.41 2.24
C THR A 122 5.10 -19.02 2.03
N ASP A 123 5.90 -18.85 0.97
CA ASP A 123 6.50 -17.57 0.63
C ASP A 123 5.45 -16.53 0.22
N LEU A 124 4.41 -16.94 -0.53
CA LEU A 124 3.28 -16.07 -0.86
C LEU A 124 2.50 -15.66 0.39
N GLU A 125 2.24 -16.58 1.32
CA GLU A 125 1.53 -16.29 2.57
C GLU A 125 2.32 -15.32 3.46
N ASN A 126 3.64 -15.49 3.52
CA ASN A 126 4.54 -14.58 4.23
C ASN A 126 4.59 -13.20 3.56
N ALA A 127 4.75 -13.16 2.23
CA ALA A 127 4.76 -11.92 1.46
C ALA A 127 3.44 -11.15 1.64
N PHE A 128 2.30 -11.83 1.54
CA PHE A 128 0.99 -11.25 1.81
C PHE A 128 0.91 -10.65 3.20
N TRP A 129 1.33 -11.41 4.23
CA TRP A 129 1.25 -10.95 5.60
C TRP A 129 2.09 -9.69 5.84
N LEU A 130 3.34 -9.69 5.35
CA LEU A 130 4.26 -8.57 5.52
C LEU A 130 3.70 -7.29 4.86
N GLN A 131 3.17 -7.39 3.65
CA GLN A 131 2.58 -6.23 2.96
C GLN A 131 1.27 -5.79 3.63
N HIS A 132 0.36 -6.72 3.96
CA HIS A 132 -0.90 -6.41 4.61
C HIS A 132 -0.71 -5.69 5.95
N ARG A 133 0.23 -6.16 6.78
CA ARG A 133 0.48 -5.62 8.13
C ARG A 133 0.93 -4.15 8.10
N PHE A 134 1.53 -3.71 7.00
CA PHE A 134 1.85 -2.30 6.77
C PHE A 134 0.73 -1.58 6.03
N ALA A 135 0.39 -2.03 4.83
CA ALA A 135 -0.50 -1.30 3.92
C ALA A 135 -1.90 -1.12 4.49
N THR A 136 -2.45 -2.15 5.14
CA THR A 136 -3.84 -2.11 5.61
C THR A 136 -4.12 -1.03 6.64
N PRO A 137 -3.37 -0.95 7.76
CA PRO A 137 -3.59 0.12 8.71
C PRO A 137 -3.20 1.50 8.18
N ILE A 138 -2.12 1.60 7.40
CA ILE A 138 -1.55 2.90 7.00
C ILE A 138 -2.39 3.56 5.90
N VAL A 139 -2.79 2.82 4.88
CA VAL A 139 -3.62 3.33 3.78
C VAL A 139 -4.99 3.75 4.29
N GLY A 140 -5.64 2.90 5.10
CA GLY A 140 -6.94 3.23 5.70
C GLY A 140 -6.87 4.49 6.57
N ALA A 141 -5.81 4.66 7.36
CA ALA A 141 -5.63 5.83 8.20
C ALA A 141 -5.41 7.09 7.34
N GLY A 142 -4.61 6.98 6.28
CA GLY A 142 -4.38 8.07 5.33
C GLY A 142 -5.67 8.52 4.63
N PHE A 143 -6.51 7.60 4.17
CA PHE A 143 -7.78 7.94 3.53
C PHE A 143 -8.80 8.51 4.53
N GLU A 144 -9.13 7.80 5.60
CA GLU A 144 -10.27 8.20 6.44
C GLU A 144 -10.00 9.40 7.34
N TYR A 145 -8.73 9.64 7.70
CA TYR A 145 -8.34 10.72 8.62
C TYR A 145 -7.45 11.79 7.99
N GLY A 146 -6.85 11.53 6.83
CA GLY A 146 -6.07 12.53 6.10
C GLY A 146 -6.90 13.39 5.15
N ALA A 147 -8.14 12.99 4.86
CA ALA A 147 -9.03 13.69 3.93
C ALA A 147 -10.19 14.41 4.64
N VAL A 148 -10.59 15.56 4.08
CA VAL A 148 -11.78 16.29 4.52
C VAL A 148 -13.02 15.74 3.82
N ASN A 149 -12.96 15.52 2.51
CA ASN A 149 -14.04 14.91 1.75
C ASN A 149 -13.76 13.42 1.60
N LYS A 150 -14.54 12.61 2.33
CA LYS A 150 -14.40 11.15 2.35
C LYS A 150 -15.22 10.52 1.22
N LEU A 151 -14.68 9.49 0.57
CA LEU A 151 -15.34 8.80 -0.54
C LEU A 151 -16.01 7.50 -0.10
N GLU A 152 -15.24 6.54 0.39
CA GLU A 152 -15.72 5.23 0.81
C GLU A 152 -15.02 4.79 2.11
N PRO A 153 -15.71 4.08 3.02
CA PRO A 153 -15.07 3.49 4.19
C PRO A 153 -14.00 2.46 3.83
N TRP A 154 -12.85 2.53 4.49
CA TRP A 154 -11.70 1.67 4.24
C TRP A 154 -12.03 0.19 4.34
N ALA A 155 -12.89 -0.23 5.27
CA ALA A 155 -13.28 -1.63 5.39
C ALA A 155 -13.94 -2.18 4.11
N LYS A 156 -14.72 -1.35 3.38
CA LYS A 156 -15.32 -1.74 2.10
C LYS A 156 -14.28 -1.76 0.97
N VAL A 157 -13.43 -0.73 0.93
CA VAL A 157 -12.35 -0.62 -0.06
C VAL A 157 -11.38 -1.81 0.07
N TRP A 158 -10.98 -2.13 1.30
CA TRP A 158 -10.10 -3.26 1.59
C TRP A 158 -10.72 -4.60 1.18
N ASP A 159 -12.01 -4.82 1.45
CA ASP A 159 -12.67 -6.07 1.08
C ASP A 159 -12.66 -6.28 -0.43
N ARG A 160 -12.99 -5.21 -1.17
CA ARG A 160 -12.94 -5.20 -2.64
C ARG A 160 -11.52 -5.47 -3.15
N TRP A 161 -10.52 -4.70 -2.72
CA TRP A 161 -9.15 -4.82 -3.25
C TRP A 161 -8.48 -6.13 -2.88
N VAL A 162 -8.53 -6.50 -1.60
CA VAL A 162 -7.71 -7.57 -1.06
C VAL A 162 -8.43 -8.91 -1.12
N TYR A 163 -9.72 -8.94 -0.81
CA TYR A 163 -10.48 -10.18 -0.72
C TYR A 163 -11.08 -10.59 -2.06
N GLU A 164 -11.77 -9.67 -2.74
CA GLU A 164 -12.47 -9.96 -4.01
C GLU A 164 -11.51 -9.92 -5.21
N ASP A 165 -10.89 -8.77 -5.46
CA ASP A 165 -10.08 -8.52 -6.65
C ASP A 165 -8.78 -9.31 -6.62
N TRP A 166 -7.98 -9.15 -5.56
CA TRP A 166 -6.69 -9.82 -5.46
C TRP A 166 -6.84 -11.28 -5.05
N GLY A 167 -7.43 -11.54 -3.88
CA GLY A 167 -7.57 -12.87 -3.29
C GLY A 167 -8.44 -13.82 -4.11
N GLY A 168 -9.46 -13.30 -4.81
CA GLY A 168 -10.34 -14.05 -5.69
C GLY A 168 -9.87 -14.04 -7.14
N ILE A 169 -9.93 -12.89 -7.81
CA ILE A 169 -9.78 -12.82 -9.27
C ILE A 169 -8.31 -12.91 -9.73
N TRP A 170 -7.39 -12.20 -9.08
CA TRP A 170 -5.97 -12.21 -9.46
C TRP A 170 -5.32 -13.55 -9.14
N LEU A 171 -5.42 -14.03 -7.89
CA LEU A 171 -4.87 -15.32 -7.51
C LEU A 171 -5.60 -16.50 -8.17
N GLY A 172 -6.91 -16.38 -8.45
CA GLY A 172 -7.66 -17.37 -9.22
C GLY A 172 -7.06 -17.66 -10.60
N ARG A 173 -6.42 -16.66 -11.24
CA ARG A 173 -5.71 -16.86 -12.53
C ARG A 173 -4.45 -17.71 -12.40
N LEU A 174 -3.90 -17.83 -11.19
CA LEU A 174 -2.68 -18.57 -10.87
C LEU A 174 -2.96 -19.99 -10.34
N GLU A 175 -4.22 -20.35 -10.08
CA GLU A 175 -4.59 -21.68 -9.57
C GLU A 175 -4.11 -22.84 -10.46
N LYS A 176 -4.09 -22.62 -11.78
CA LYS A 176 -3.55 -23.60 -12.75
C LYS A 176 -2.06 -23.93 -12.56
N PHE A 177 -1.34 -23.10 -11.81
CA PHE A 177 0.06 -23.32 -11.42
C PHE A 177 0.20 -23.88 -10.00
N GLY A 178 -0.90 -24.19 -9.32
CA GLY A 178 -0.91 -24.71 -7.95
C GLY A 178 -0.87 -23.65 -6.85
N VAL A 179 -0.94 -22.36 -7.20
CA VAL A 179 -1.02 -21.25 -6.25
C VAL A 179 -2.43 -21.15 -5.68
N LYS A 180 -2.56 -20.93 -4.37
CA LYS A 180 -3.84 -20.73 -3.69
C LYS A 180 -3.87 -19.40 -2.94
N SER A 181 -5.06 -18.89 -2.69
CA SER A 181 -5.23 -17.73 -1.82
C SER A 181 -4.62 -17.98 -0.43
N PRO A 182 -3.92 -17.00 0.17
CA PRO A 182 -3.24 -17.18 1.44
C PRO A 182 -4.15 -17.66 2.57
N ALA A 183 -3.71 -18.66 3.34
CA ALA A 183 -4.49 -19.16 4.48
C ALA A 183 -4.81 -18.08 5.54
N ASN A 184 -3.90 -17.11 5.69
CA ASN A 184 -4.00 -15.97 6.61
C ASN A 184 -4.86 -14.79 6.07
N LEU A 185 -5.49 -14.91 4.89
CA LEU A 185 -6.35 -13.87 4.32
C LEU A 185 -7.58 -13.56 5.19
N ALA A 186 -8.17 -14.57 5.82
CA ALA A 186 -9.29 -14.37 6.73
C ALA A 186 -8.89 -13.59 8.00
N ASP A 187 -7.65 -13.76 8.46
CA ASP A 187 -7.11 -13.07 9.63
C ASP A 187 -6.83 -11.61 9.31
N ALA A 188 -6.28 -11.36 8.11
CA ALA A 188 -6.11 -10.03 7.54
C ALA A 188 -7.45 -9.29 7.42
N LYS A 189 -8.51 -9.95 6.96
CA LYS A 189 -9.87 -9.37 6.88
C LYS A 189 -10.40 -8.91 8.24
N ARG A 190 -10.15 -9.70 9.30
CA ARG A 190 -10.54 -9.31 10.67
C ARG A 190 -9.77 -8.08 11.16
N GLN A 191 -8.49 -7.94 10.77
CA GLN A 191 -7.67 -6.78 11.15
C GLN A 191 -8.03 -5.52 10.36
N ALA A 192 -8.51 -5.65 9.13
CA ALA A 192 -8.82 -4.51 8.26
C ALA A 192 -9.88 -3.56 8.84
N TYR A 193 -10.83 -4.10 9.60
CA TYR A 193 -11.92 -3.31 10.18
C TYR A 193 -11.41 -2.24 11.15
N TRP A 194 -10.57 -2.62 12.14
CA TRP A 194 -10.11 -1.70 13.19
C TRP A 194 -8.67 -1.22 13.05
N GLY A 195 -7.83 -1.91 12.27
CA GLY A 195 -6.39 -1.71 12.27
C GLY A 195 -5.96 -0.27 11.96
N HIS A 196 -6.68 0.39 11.04
CA HIS A 196 -6.38 1.75 10.64
C HIS A 196 -6.78 2.81 11.70
N HIS A 197 -7.90 2.61 12.41
CA HIS A 197 -8.30 3.45 13.54
C HIS A 197 -7.26 3.42 14.66
N TYR A 198 -6.76 2.23 15.01
CA TYR A 198 -5.70 2.07 16.03
C TYR A 198 -4.41 2.75 15.61
N THR A 199 -4.02 2.60 14.34
CA THR A 199 -2.82 3.24 13.79
C THR A 199 -2.94 4.75 13.80
N TYR A 200 -4.09 5.31 13.43
CA TYR A 200 -4.31 6.75 13.52
C TYR A 200 -4.22 7.26 14.96
N ALA A 201 -4.86 6.57 15.91
CA ALA A 201 -4.82 6.95 17.32
C ALA A 201 -3.39 6.96 17.88
N VAL A 202 -2.58 5.94 17.56
CA VAL A 202 -1.17 5.89 17.95
C VAL A 202 -0.37 6.99 17.26
N ALA A 203 -0.55 7.18 15.95
CA ALA A 203 0.14 8.23 15.19
C ALA A 203 -0.16 9.62 15.77
N TYR A 204 -1.43 9.90 16.10
CA TYR A 204 -1.85 11.14 16.74
C TYR A 204 -1.21 11.31 18.12
N ALA A 205 -1.12 10.25 18.92
CA ALA A 205 -0.45 10.31 20.23
C ALA A 205 1.05 10.65 20.13
N VAL A 206 1.70 10.31 19.01
CA VAL A 206 3.13 10.57 18.76
C VAL A 206 3.37 11.59 17.64
N TRP A 207 2.38 12.44 17.33
CA TRP A 207 2.42 13.38 16.22
C TRP A 207 3.68 14.26 16.14
N PRO A 208 4.35 14.67 17.26
CA PRO A 208 5.57 15.48 17.19
C PRO A 208 6.73 14.78 16.48
N LEU A 209 6.66 13.47 16.27
CA LEU A 209 7.71 12.66 15.63
C LEU A 209 7.50 12.47 14.12
N LEU A 210 6.33 12.84 13.57
CA LEU A 210 5.93 12.40 12.22
C LEU A 210 6.42 13.29 11.08
N GLY A 211 6.67 14.58 11.34
CA GLY A 211 7.08 15.53 10.30
C GLY A 211 5.96 15.98 9.36
N PHE A 212 4.71 15.76 9.75
CA PHE A 212 3.51 16.31 9.12
C PHE A 212 2.46 16.62 10.20
N ARG A 213 1.52 17.50 9.87
CA ARG A 213 0.43 17.89 10.76
C ARG A 213 -0.65 16.82 10.82
N MET A 214 -1.28 16.68 11.98
CA MET A 214 -2.43 15.81 12.19
C MET A 214 -3.54 16.57 12.90
N ASP A 215 -4.77 16.38 12.45
CA ASP A 215 -5.97 16.99 13.03
C ASP A 215 -6.91 15.90 13.54
N PRO A 216 -7.40 15.98 14.80
CA PRO A 216 -8.34 14.99 15.31
C PRO A 216 -9.68 15.05 14.52
N PRO A 217 -10.43 13.94 14.44
CA PRO A 217 -11.75 13.94 13.81
C PRO A 217 -12.67 15.02 14.39
N ASN A 218 -13.34 15.78 13.52
CA ASN A 218 -14.39 16.71 13.94
C ASN A 218 -15.74 15.96 14.08
N ALA A 219 -16.80 16.67 14.49
CA ALA A 219 -18.12 16.07 14.69
C ALA A 219 -18.67 15.35 13.44
N ARG A 220 -18.52 15.97 12.26
CA ARG A 220 -18.96 15.38 10.99
C ARG A 220 -18.16 14.11 10.63
N ASP A 221 -16.91 14.02 11.07
CA ASP A 221 -16.07 12.86 10.80
C ASP A 221 -16.37 11.67 11.73
N MET A 222 -16.97 11.95 12.91
CA MET A 222 -17.37 10.95 13.90
C MET A 222 -18.78 10.39 13.69
N ASP A 223 -19.67 11.18 13.06
CA ASP A 223 -21.02 10.78 12.65
C ASP A 223 -21.00 9.82 11.43
#